data_AF-A0A097IJ48-F1
#
_entry.id   AF-A0A097IJ48-F1
#
_cell.length_a   1.000
_cell.length_b   1.000
_cell.length_c   1.000
_cell.angle_alpha   90.00
_cell.angle_beta   90.00
_cell.angle_gamma   90.00
#
_symmetry.space_group_name_H-M   'P 1'
#
loop_
_entity.id
_entity.type
_entity.pdbx_description
1 polymer ?
#
loop_
_entity_poly.entity_id
_entity_poly.type
_entity_poly.pdbx_seq_one_letter_code
_entity_poly.pdbx_strand_id
1 'polypeptide(L)'
;MQQHLKEQVVIRYDPRDISEIHVFHKNQYICKAVDPDHASATVSLKDIQHARAARRRELRGQITERIAVVASHEDPSFPAPPAPTPPARRKTKLRTYLEDD
;
A
#
# COMPACT_ATOMS: atom_id res chain seq x y z
N MET A 1 14.82 -20.28 -13.99
CA MET A 1 13.42 -20.16 -13.56
C MET A 1 13.34 -20.46 -12.06
N GLN A 2 13.45 -19.46 -11.18
CA GLN A 2 13.31 -19.69 -9.73
C GLN A 2 11.82 -19.75 -9.36
N GLN A 3 11.37 -20.91 -8.91
CA GLN A 3 10.04 -21.08 -8.35
C GLN A 3 10.03 -20.55 -6.91
N HIS A 4 9.20 -19.53 -6.67
CA HIS A 4 8.99 -18.97 -5.34
C HIS A 4 7.73 -19.59 -4.74
N LEU A 5 7.92 -20.52 -3.81
CA LEU A 5 6.84 -21.09 -2.99
C LEU A 5 6.33 -20.00 -2.04
N LYS A 6 5.05 -19.63 -2.18
CA LYS A 6 4.41 -18.62 -1.34
C LYS A 6 3.79 -19.29 -0.12
N GLU A 7 4.60 -19.54 0.89
CA GLU A 7 4.12 -20.00 2.20
C GLU A 7 3.58 -18.83 3.02
N GLN A 8 2.55 -19.10 3.84
CA GLN A 8 1.96 -18.08 4.71
C GLN A 8 2.82 -17.88 5.97
N VAL A 9 3.24 -16.64 6.21
CA VAL A 9 4.00 -16.24 7.39
C VAL A 9 3.22 -15.25 8.27
N VAL A 10 3.53 -15.24 9.56
CA VAL A 10 3.02 -14.29 10.54
C VAL A 10 4.11 -13.26 10.81
N ILE A 11 3.77 -11.97 10.73
CA ILE A 11 4.70 -10.87 10.95
C ILE A 11 4.33 -10.17 12.25
N ARG A 12 5.32 -9.94 13.12
CA ARG A 12 5.21 -9.11 14.33
C ARG A 12 6.12 -7.90 14.19
N TYR A 13 5.61 -6.73 14.51
CA TYR A 13 6.35 -5.47 14.49
C TYR A 13 5.83 -4.58 15.60
N ASP A 14 6.68 -3.70 16.12
CA ASP A 14 6.22 -2.62 16.99
C ASP A 14 5.55 -1.57 16.11
N PRO A 15 4.30 -1.15 16.37
CA PRO A 15 3.71 -0.06 15.62
C PRO A 15 4.57 1.20 15.65
N ARG A 16 5.33 1.50 16.70
CA ARG A 16 6.15 2.72 16.74
C ARG A 16 7.43 2.62 15.90
N ASP A 17 7.87 1.40 15.60
CA ASP A 17 9.09 1.13 14.87
C ASP A 17 8.90 -0.03 13.88
N ILE A 18 8.74 0.32 12.60
CA ILE A 18 8.61 -0.66 11.52
C ILE A 18 9.94 -0.97 10.83
N SER A 19 11.05 -0.34 11.26
CA SER A 19 12.38 -0.60 10.69
C SER A 19 12.80 -2.07 10.87
N GLU A 20 12.18 -2.73 11.84
CA GLU A 20 12.36 -4.12 12.17
C GLU A 20 11.04 -4.88 12.16
N ILE A 21 11.00 -5.98 11.39
CA ILE A 21 9.89 -6.94 11.46
C ILE A 21 10.42 -8.34 11.81
N HIS A 22 9.70 -9.01 12.72
CA HIS A 22 9.97 -10.38 13.12
C HIS A 22 9.05 -11.32 12.34
N VAL A 23 9.65 -12.26 11.60
CA VAL A 23 8.94 -13.22 10.75
C VAL A 23 8.81 -14.56 11.46
N PHE A 24 7.59 -15.09 11.50
CA PHE A 24 7.25 -16.37 12.10
C PHE A 24 6.60 -17.28 11.06
N HIS A 25 6.99 -18.56 11.06
CA HIS A 25 6.34 -19.61 10.28
C HIS A 25 5.90 -20.73 11.24
N LYS A 26 4.62 -21.11 11.21
CA LYS A 26 4.04 -22.14 12.12
C LYS A 26 4.37 -21.88 13.60
N ASN A 27 4.23 -20.62 14.04
CA ASN A 27 4.60 -20.14 15.38
C ASN A 27 6.08 -20.27 15.75
N GLN A 28 6.96 -20.66 14.82
CA GLN A 28 8.40 -20.66 15.01
C GLN A 28 9.01 -19.39 14.44
N TYR A 29 9.94 -18.80 15.18
CA TYR A 29 10.69 -17.63 14.73
C TYR A 29 11.67 -18.05 13.63
N ILE A 30 11.66 -17.31 12.51
CA ILE A 30 12.52 -17.59 11.35
C ILE A 30 13.65 -16.59 11.27
N CYS A 31 13.33 -15.30 11.17
CA CYS A 31 14.32 -14.25 11.07
C CYS A 31 13.76 -12.88 11.43
N LYS A 32 14.71 -11.98 11.70
CA LYS A 32 14.53 -10.55 11.76
C LYS A 32 14.78 -10.02 10.35
N ALA A 33 13.77 -9.42 9.73
CA ALA A 33 13.95 -8.70 8.49
C ALA A 33 14.09 -7.21 8.83
N VAL A 34 15.28 -6.67 8.52
CA VAL A 34 15.57 -5.24 8.58
C VAL A 34 15.71 -4.72 7.16
N ASP A 35 15.29 -3.48 6.96
CA ASP A 35 15.59 -2.76 5.73
C ASP A 35 17.02 -2.19 5.83
N PRO A 36 17.99 -2.69 5.05
CA PRO A 36 19.38 -2.26 5.16
C PRO A 36 19.58 -0.81 4.68
N ASP A 37 18.74 -0.31 3.77
CA ASP A 37 18.86 1.06 3.23
C ASP A 37 18.33 2.10 4.23
N HIS A 38 17.46 1.68 5.15
CA HIS A 38 16.85 2.53 6.17
C HIS A 38 17.27 2.16 7.61
N ALA A 39 18.35 1.38 7.77
CA ALA A 39 18.78 0.85 9.06
C ALA A 39 19.17 1.91 10.12
N SER A 40 19.49 3.14 9.71
CA SER A 40 19.82 4.27 10.60
C SER A 40 18.68 5.29 10.75
N ALA A 41 17.59 5.13 10.02
CA ALA A 41 16.48 6.06 10.03
C ALA A 41 15.29 5.43 10.76
N THR A 42 14.90 6.01 11.89
CA THR A 42 13.63 5.65 12.54
C THR A 42 12.49 6.18 11.69
N VAL A 43 11.90 5.32 10.86
CA VAL A 43 10.74 5.66 10.06
C VAL A 43 9.49 5.49 10.92
N SER A 44 8.87 6.60 11.33
CA SER A 44 7.63 6.55 12.09
C SER A 44 6.45 6.08 11.23
N LEU A 45 5.40 5.54 11.85
CA LEU A 45 4.16 5.24 11.12
C LEU A 45 3.55 6.46 10.47
N LYS A 46 3.68 7.63 11.10
CA LYS A 46 3.14 8.89 10.57
C LYS A 46 3.82 9.24 9.24
N ASP A 47 5.13 9.05 9.14
CA ASP A 47 5.88 9.30 7.90
C ASP A 47 5.45 8.34 6.80
N ILE A 48 5.22 7.07 7.13
CA ILE A 48 4.74 6.07 6.16
C ILE A 48 3.32 6.37 5.71
N GLN A 49 2.45 6.77 6.63
CA GLN A 49 1.09 7.17 6.30
C GLN A 49 1.10 8.40 5.38
N HIS A 50 1.95 9.39 5.67
CA HIS A 50 2.11 10.59 4.87
C HIS A 50 2.66 10.24 3.47
N ALA A 51 3.72 9.44 3.37
CA ALA A 51 4.29 8.99 2.10
C ALA A 51 3.27 8.21 1.26
N ARG A 52 2.49 7.30 1.88
CA ARG A 52 1.40 6.59 1.20
C ARG A 52 0.30 7.55 0.72
N ALA A 53 -0.04 8.57 1.52
CA ALA A 53 -1.03 9.57 1.14
C ALA A 53 -0.54 10.44 -0.03
N ALA A 54 0.71 10.90 0.01
CA ALA A 54 1.35 11.67 -1.06
C ALA A 54 1.34 10.88 -2.38
N ARG A 55 1.82 9.63 -2.36
CA ARG A 55 1.80 8.76 -3.55
C ARG A 55 0.39 8.52 -4.09
N ARG A 56 -0.60 8.31 -3.22
CA ARG A 56 -2.00 8.18 -3.65
C ARG A 56 -2.53 9.47 -4.30
N ARG A 57 -2.16 10.64 -3.78
CA ARG A 57 -2.57 11.94 -4.36
C ARG A 57 -1.93 12.15 -5.72
N GLU A 58 -0.64 11.89 -5.84
CA GLU A 58 0.10 11.98 -7.11
C GLU A 58 -0.53 11.10 -8.20
N LEU A 59 -0.74 9.82 -7.91
CA LEU A 59 -1.37 8.88 -8.86
C LEU A 59 -2.78 9.31 -9.23
N ARG A 60 -3.57 9.82 -8.28
CA ARG A 60 -4.90 10.36 -8.56
C ARG A 60 -4.82 11.59 -9.46
N GLY A 61 -3.86 12.48 -9.24
CA GLY A 61 -3.61 13.64 -10.09
C GLY A 61 -3.33 13.22 -11.53
N GLN A 62 -2.40 12.28 -11.73
CA GLN A 62 -2.06 11.74 -13.05
C GLN A 62 -3.26 11.09 -13.76
N ILE A 63 -4.10 10.35 -13.02
CA ILE A 63 -5.32 9.75 -13.58
C ILE A 63 -6.30 10.84 -14.01
N THR A 64 -6.56 11.84 -13.15
CA THR A 64 -7.49 12.94 -13.45
C THR A 64 -7.01 13.75 -14.66
N GLU A 65 -5.72 14.04 -14.75
CA GLU A 65 -5.11 14.71 -15.89
C GLU A 65 -5.34 13.93 -17.20
N ARG A 66 -5.09 12.62 -17.19
CA ARG A 66 -5.34 11.77 -18.36
C ARG A 66 -6.81 11.72 -18.75
N ILE A 67 -7.72 11.66 -17.77
CA ILE A 67 -9.17 11.72 -18.03
C ILE A 67 -9.54 13.04 -18.70
N ALA A 68 -9.01 14.17 -18.21
CA ALA A 68 -9.28 15.49 -18.79
C ALA A 68 -8.79 15.61 -20.24
N VAL A 69 -7.61 15.05 -20.56
CA VAL A 69 -7.10 14.99 -21.94
C VAL A 69 -7.97 14.14 -22.84
N VAL A 70 -8.50 13.01 -22.38
CA VAL A 70 -9.39 12.16 -23.19
C VAL A 70 -10.74 12.84 -23.39
N ALA A 71 -11.30 13.47 -22.36
CA ALA A 71 -12.57 14.19 -22.46
C ALA A 71 -12.52 15.36 -23.45
N SER A 72 -11.37 16.03 -23.60
CA SER A 72 -11.21 17.11 -24.58
C SER A 72 -11.15 16.63 -26.04
N HIS A 73 -10.97 15.33 -26.27
CA HIS A 73 -10.88 14.71 -27.60
C HIS A 73 -12.10 13.82 -27.89
N GLU A 74 -13.24 14.01 -27.21
CA GLU A 74 -14.44 13.18 -27.42
C GLU A 74 -14.97 13.27 -28.86
N ASP A 75 -14.75 12.19 -29.62
CA ASP A 75 -15.42 11.92 -30.88
C ASP A 75 -16.87 11.46 -30.61
N PRO A 76 -17.89 12.10 -31.21
CA PRO A 76 -19.31 11.78 -30.97
C PRO A 76 -19.73 10.38 -31.45
N SER A 77 -18.83 9.65 -32.13
CA SER A 77 -19.05 8.28 -32.58
C SER A 77 -18.81 7.23 -31.48
N PHE A 78 -18.20 7.58 -30.34
CA PHE A 78 -17.95 6.63 -29.26
C PHE A 78 -19.11 6.61 -28.26
N PRO A 79 -19.67 5.42 -27.94
CA PRO A 79 -20.71 5.32 -26.92
C PRO A 79 -20.14 5.72 -25.55
N ALA A 80 -20.89 6.54 -24.82
CA ALA A 80 -20.49 7.01 -23.50
C ALA A 80 -20.16 5.84 -22.57
N PRO A 81 -19.02 5.88 -21.84
CA PRO A 81 -18.65 4.80 -20.94
C PRO A 81 -19.71 4.66 -19.82
N PRO A 82 -19.98 3.41 -19.37
CA PRO A 82 -20.92 3.18 -18.28
C PRO A 82 -20.46 3.91 -17.02
N ALA A 83 -21.42 4.47 -16.28
CA ALA A 83 -21.14 5.20 -15.05
C ALA A 83 -20.21 4.39 -14.12
N PRO A 84 -19.18 5.04 -13.51
CA PRO A 84 -18.21 4.33 -12.68
C PRO A 84 -18.92 3.67 -11.50
N THR A 85 -18.91 2.33 -11.45
CA THR A 85 -19.37 1.59 -10.29
C THR A 85 -18.48 1.96 -9.09
N PRO A 86 -19.06 2.36 -7.94
CA PRO A 86 -18.27 2.70 -6.78
C PRO A 86 -17.37 1.52 -6.40
N PRO A 87 -16.08 1.75 -6.09
CA PRO A 87 -15.17 0.67 -5.76
C PRO A 87 -15.71 -0.08 -4.55
N ALA A 88 -15.92 -1.39 -4.71
CA ALA A 88 -16.32 -2.25 -3.62
C ALA A 88 -15.32 -2.09 -2.47
N ARG A 89 -15.79 -1.62 -1.30
CA ARG A 89 -14.96 -1.51 -0.09
C ARG A 89 -14.48 -2.91 0.29
N ARG A 90 -13.25 -3.26 -0.12
CA ARG A 90 -12.58 -4.47 0.34
C ARG A 90 -12.32 -4.30 1.84
N LYS A 91 -12.98 -5.12 2.66
CA LYS A 91 -12.73 -5.18 4.10
C LYS A 91 -11.30 -5.68 4.32
N THR A 92 -10.36 -4.77 4.53
CA THR A 92 -8.99 -5.13 4.88
C THR A 92 -9.01 -5.82 6.24
N LYS A 93 -8.52 -7.06 6.31
CA LYS A 93 -8.32 -7.80 7.58
C LYS A 93 -7.16 -7.23 8.42
N LEU A 94 -6.58 -6.11 8.00
CA LEU A 94 -5.48 -5.47 8.70
C LEU A 94 -6.05 -4.74 9.91
N ARG A 95 -5.64 -5.17 11.11
CA ARG A 95 -5.96 -4.46 12.35
C ARG A 95 -5.17 -3.15 12.37
N THR A 96 -5.87 -2.03 12.39
CA THR A 96 -5.29 -0.71 12.62
C THR A 96 -5.11 -0.54 14.13
N TYR A 97 -3.88 -0.26 14.57
CA TYR A 97 -3.58 0.02 15.98
C TYR A 97 -4.00 1.45 16.34
N LEU A 98 -4.58 1.63 17.54
CA LEU A 98 -4.80 2.94 18.15
C LEU A 98 -3.45 3.44 18.67
N GLU A 99 -3.05 4.66 18.35
CA GLU A 99 -1.96 5.36 19.02
C GLU A 99 -2.55 6.03 20.27
N ASP A 100 -2.10 5.66 21.47
CA ASP A 100 -2.26 6.49 22.67
C ASP A 100 -1.23 7.62 22.58
N ASP A 101 -1.71 8.88 22.70
CA ASP A 101 -0.98 10.15 22.63
C ASP A 101 0.24 10.24 23.58
#